data_AF-A0A969EMP3-F1
#
_entry.id   AF-A0A969EMP3-F1
#
_cell.length_a   1.000
_cell.length_b   1.000
_cell.length_c   1.000
_cell.angle_alpha   90.00
_cell.angle_beta   90.00
_cell.angle_gamma   90.00
#
_symmetry.space_group_name_H-M   'P 1'
#
loop_
_entity.id
_entity.type
_entity.pdbx_description
1 polymer ?
#
loop_
_entity_poly.entity_id
_entity_poly.type
_entity_poly.pdbx_seq_one_letter_code
_entity_poly.pdbx_strand_id
1 'polypeptide(L)'
;MAPFSNHYSPGQEVVALVQAYGYPLKYYGWVEAELWANTGDLNLRELAGQSAEQIEQNRWDKLEGMDLFLVTNFNEFNRQEDLREYLQSTYPIFTEGEGYIIYEIR
;
A
#
# COMPACT_ATOMS: atom_id res chain seq x y z
N MET A 1 13.66 18.22 0.37
CA MET A 1 14.30 17.17 1.19
C MET A 1 13.29 16.04 1.26
N ALA A 2 13.58 14.87 0.67
CA ALA A 2 12.66 13.74 0.66
C ALA A 2 12.62 13.09 2.06
N PRO A 3 11.46 13.03 2.74
CA PRO A 3 11.40 12.67 4.17
C PRO A 3 11.67 11.19 4.48
N PHE A 4 11.81 10.32 3.48
CA PHE A 4 11.85 8.86 3.67
C PHE A 4 13.25 8.28 3.92
N SER A 5 14.32 9.02 3.58
CA SER A 5 15.67 8.45 3.49
C SER A 5 16.39 8.24 4.83
N ASN A 6 15.85 8.72 5.95
CA ASN A 6 16.52 8.63 7.27
C ASN A 6 16.04 7.48 8.17
N HIS A 7 14.99 6.74 7.79
CA HIS A 7 14.44 5.65 8.62
C HIS A 7 14.28 4.32 7.87
N TYR A 8 14.46 4.29 6.54
CA TYR A 8 14.44 3.08 5.74
C TYR A 8 15.81 2.36 5.83
N SER A 9 15.80 1.07 6.16
CA SER A 9 16.98 0.22 6.00
C SER A 9 16.99 -0.36 4.58
N PRO A 10 18.10 -0.31 3.83
CA PRO A 10 18.20 -1.00 2.54
C PRO A 10 17.79 -2.48 2.68
N GLY A 11 16.81 -2.90 1.87
CA GLY A 11 16.31 -4.28 1.87
C GLY A 11 14.96 -4.52 2.55
N GLN A 12 14.27 -3.47 3.02
CA GLN A 12 12.88 -3.61 3.44
C GLN A 12 11.94 -3.68 2.22
N GLU A 13 11.06 -4.68 2.21
CA GLU A 13 10.04 -4.90 1.19
C GLU A 13 8.82 -4.01 1.48
N VAL A 14 8.32 -3.33 0.46
CA VAL A 14 7.26 -2.32 0.63
C VAL A 14 6.10 -2.61 -0.30
N VAL A 15 4.90 -2.58 0.26
CA VAL A 15 3.65 -2.55 -0.49
C VAL A 15 3.01 -1.17 -0.38
N ALA A 16 2.42 -0.67 -1.47
CA ALA A 16 1.98 0.73 -1.53
C ALA A 16 0.62 0.93 -2.20
N LEU A 17 -0.27 1.66 -1.51
CA LEU A 17 -1.50 2.23 -2.07
C LEU A 17 -1.24 3.67 -2.55
N VAL A 18 -0.97 3.82 -3.84
CA VAL A 18 -0.62 5.09 -4.49
C VAL A 18 -1.65 5.53 -5.53
N GLN A 19 -1.58 6.78 -5.96
CA GLN A 19 -2.41 7.25 -7.07
C GLN A 19 -1.95 6.62 -8.39
N ALA A 20 -2.91 6.27 -9.26
CA ALA A 20 -2.63 5.86 -10.63
C ALA A 20 -1.86 7.00 -11.30
N TYR A 21 -0.57 6.76 -11.54
CA TYR A 21 0.46 7.56 -12.22
C TYR A 21 1.85 7.36 -11.58
N GLY A 22 1.97 6.70 -10.41
CA GLY A 22 3.25 6.16 -9.91
C GLY A 22 4.36 7.20 -9.58
N TYR A 23 4.11 8.48 -9.84
CA TYR A 23 5.00 9.61 -9.55
C TYR A 23 5.40 9.78 -8.06
N PRO A 24 4.68 9.26 -7.04
CA PRO A 24 5.11 9.39 -5.64
C PRO A 24 6.35 8.57 -5.26
N LEU A 25 6.64 7.44 -5.92
CA LEU A 25 7.77 6.58 -5.54
C LEU A 25 9.14 7.25 -5.80
N LYS A 26 9.21 8.13 -6.81
CA LYS A 26 10.39 8.96 -7.06
C LYS A 26 10.62 10.01 -5.96
N TYR A 27 9.55 10.47 -5.30
CA TYR A 27 9.63 11.48 -4.23
C TYR A 27 10.11 10.89 -2.90
N TYR A 28 9.97 9.57 -2.73
CA TYR A 28 10.31 8.84 -1.52
C TYR A 28 11.59 8.00 -1.60
N GLY A 29 12.37 8.17 -2.69
CA GLY A 29 13.79 7.79 -2.69
C GLY A 29 14.13 6.40 -3.22
N TRP A 30 13.54 5.99 -4.36
CA TRP A 30 13.91 4.74 -5.06
C TRP A 30 13.57 3.45 -4.30
N VAL A 31 12.41 3.40 -3.66
CA VAL A 31 11.87 2.14 -3.14
C VAL A 31 11.09 1.47 -4.28
N GLU A 32 11.54 0.31 -4.73
CA GLU A 32 10.71 -0.59 -5.52
C GLU A 32 9.59 -1.09 -4.60
N ALA A 33 8.35 -0.69 -4.88
CA ALA A 33 7.21 -1.06 -4.06
C ALA A 33 6.23 -1.90 -4.86
N GLU A 34 5.74 -2.97 -4.25
CA GLU A 34 4.62 -3.71 -4.79
C GLU A 34 3.34 -2.84 -4.71
N LEU A 35 2.60 -2.74 -5.80
CA LEU A 35 1.37 -1.94 -5.81
C LEU A 35 0.20 -2.70 -5.19
N TRP A 36 -0.39 -2.08 -4.18
CA TRP A 36 -1.71 -2.45 -3.69
C TRP A 36 -2.79 -2.02 -4.69
N ALA A 37 -3.74 -2.91 -4.95
CA ALA A 37 -4.78 -2.68 -5.94
C ALA A 37 -5.73 -1.55 -5.51
N ASN A 38 -6.03 -0.63 -6.42
CA ASN A 38 -7.12 0.32 -6.21
C ASN A 38 -8.48 -0.33 -6.52
N THR A 39 -9.58 0.33 -6.15
CA THR A 39 -10.93 -0.20 -6.36
C THR A 39 -11.26 -0.44 -7.84
N GLY A 40 -10.70 0.36 -8.74
CA GLY A 40 -10.79 0.16 -10.19
C GLY A 40 -10.07 -1.11 -10.66
N ASP A 41 -8.88 -1.41 -10.14
CA ASP A 41 -8.14 -2.64 -10.46
C ASP A 41 -8.91 -3.88 -10.01
N LEU A 42 -9.53 -3.83 -8.82
CA LEU A 42 -10.37 -4.91 -8.29
C LEU A 42 -11.59 -5.15 -9.19
N ASN A 43 -12.29 -4.08 -9.58
CA ASN A 43 -13.44 -4.16 -10.49
C ASN A 43 -13.04 -4.71 -11.87
N LEU A 44 -11.89 -4.30 -12.41
CA LEU A 44 -11.39 -4.82 -13.68
C LEU A 44 -11.13 -6.34 -13.62
N ARG A 45 -10.63 -6.87 -12.49
CA ARG A 45 -10.42 -8.31 -12.29
C ARG A 45 -11.73 -9.08 -12.22
N GLU A 46 -12.73 -8.52 -11.54
CA GLU A 46 -14.07 -9.10 -11.47
C GLU A 46 -14.71 -9.16 -12.87
N LEU A 47 -14.63 -8.06 -13.63
CA LEU A 47 -15.09 -8.01 -15.03
C LEU A 47 -14.34 -8.98 -15.95
N ALA A 48 -13.07 -9.28 -15.64
CA ALA A 48 -12.28 -10.29 -16.33
C ALA A 48 -12.62 -11.73 -15.94
N GLY A 49 -13.58 -11.94 -15.03
CA GLY A 49 -14.10 -13.25 -14.63
C GLY A 49 -13.39 -13.89 -13.44
N GLN A 50 -12.56 -13.15 -12.69
CA GLN A 50 -12.05 -13.64 -11.41
C GLN A 50 -13.15 -13.64 -10.36
N SER A 51 -13.18 -14.67 -9.50
CA SER A 51 -14.12 -14.68 -8.38
C SER A 51 -13.71 -13.65 -7.32
N ALA A 52 -14.69 -13.12 -6.58
CA ALA A 52 -14.41 -12.21 -5.45
C ALA A 52 -13.44 -12.85 -4.43
N GLU A 53 -13.57 -14.15 -4.18
CA GLU A 53 -12.67 -14.89 -3.30
C GLU A 53 -11.21 -14.89 -3.81
N GLN A 54 -11.00 -15.13 -5.10
CA GLN A 54 -9.66 -15.09 -5.70
C GLN A 54 -9.08 -13.68 -5.64
N ILE A 55 -9.90 -12.66 -5.89
CA ILE A 55 -9.45 -11.25 -5.85
C ILE A 55 -9.01 -10.89 -4.43
N GLU A 56 -9.79 -11.26 -3.42
CA GLU A 56 -9.45 -10.99 -2.02
C GLU A 56 -8.19 -11.75 -1.59
N GLN A 57 -8.11 -13.07 -1.85
CA GLN A 57 -6.90 -13.85 -1.53
C GLN A 57 -5.65 -13.23 -2.16
N ASN A 58 -5.67 -12.99 -3.47
CA ASN A 58 -4.54 -12.39 -4.19
C ASN A 58 -4.17 -10.99 -3.69
N ARG A 59 -5.12 -10.26 -3.11
CA ARG A 59 -4.89 -8.93 -2.55
C ARG A 59 -4.17 -9.03 -1.21
N TRP A 60 -4.62 -9.90 -0.32
CA TRP A 60 -4.03 -10.09 1.01
C TRP A 60 -2.68 -10.80 0.97
N ASP A 61 -2.47 -11.73 0.04
CA ASP A 61 -1.19 -12.42 -0.17
C ASP A 61 -0.03 -11.44 -0.45
N LYS A 62 -0.33 -10.24 -0.98
CA LYS A 62 0.68 -9.18 -1.20
C LYS A 62 1.29 -8.64 0.08
N LEU A 63 0.68 -8.88 1.23
CA LEU A 63 1.26 -8.49 2.51
C LEU A 63 2.32 -9.49 3.00
N GLU A 64 2.32 -10.70 2.45
CA GLU A 64 3.26 -11.74 2.88
C GLU A 64 4.70 -11.35 2.53
N GLY A 65 5.57 -11.35 3.54
CA GLY A 65 6.98 -11.02 3.38
C GLY A 65 7.29 -9.53 3.26
N MET A 66 6.28 -8.65 3.32
CA MET A 66 6.45 -7.20 3.32
C MET A 66 6.81 -6.70 4.72
N ASP A 67 7.59 -5.63 4.78
CA ASP A 67 7.97 -4.99 6.06
C ASP A 67 7.19 -3.69 6.29
N LEU A 68 6.82 -2.99 5.23
CA LEU A 68 6.13 -1.69 5.31
C LEU A 68 4.92 -1.60 4.39
N PHE A 69 3.87 -0.92 4.86
CA PHE A 69 2.73 -0.52 4.02
C PHE A 69 2.68 1.00 3.87
N LEU A 70 2.86 1.49 2.65
CA LEU A 70 2.78 2.92 2.31
C LEU A 70 1.38 3.30 1.80
N VAL A 71 0.75 4.28 2.44
CA VAL A 71 -0.46 4.93 1.95
C VAL A 71 -0.13 6.35 1.51
N THR A 72 -0.39 6.68 0.25
CA THR A 72 -0.37 8.07 -0.26
C THR A 72 -1.69 8.45 -0.93
N ASN A 73 -2.48 7.47 -1.35
CA ASN A 73 -3.80 7.69 -1.93
C ASN A 73 -4.88 7.55 -0.86
N PHE A 74 -5.05 8.58 -0.04
CA PHE A 74 -6.05 8.60 1.04
C PHE A 74 -7.49 8.45 0.54
N ASN A 75 -7.78 8.92 -0.68
CA ASN A 75 -9.10 8.74 -1.27
C ASN A 75 -9.41 7.28 -1.54
N GLU A 76 -8.44 6.48 -2.01
CA GLU A 76 -8.63 5.03 -2.10
C GLU A 76 -8.62 4.35 -0.75
N PHE A 77 -7.76 4.80 0.16
CA PHE A 77 -7.69 4.24 1.50
C PHE A 77 -9.05 4.37 2.23
N ASN A 78 -9.74 5.50 2.07
CA ASN A 78 -11.09 5.69 2.61
C ASN A 78 -12.18 4.89 1.90
N ARG A 79 -11.95 4.46 0.65
CA ARG A 79 -12.89 3.61 -0.11
C ARG A 79 -12.70 2.12 0.19
N GLN A 80 -11.53 1.72 0.67
CA GLN A 80 -11.21 0.35 1.07
C GLN A 80 -11.28 0.24 2.60
N GLU A 81 -12.50 0.23 3.14
CA GLU A 81 -12.74 0.21 4.59
C GLU A 81 -12.07 -0.99 5.28
N ASP A 82 -12.11 -2.15 4.64
CA ASP A 82 -11.46 -3.38 5.09
C ASP A 82 -9.94 -3.24 5.26
N LEU A 83 -9.25 -2.67 4.28
CA LEU A 83 -7.83 -2.36 4.36
C LEU A 83 -7.56 -1.34 5.46
N ARG A 84 -8.37 -0.28 5.51
CA ARG A 84 -8.19 0.80 6.49
C ARG A 84 -8.29 0.29 7.91
N GLU A 85 -9.34 -0.45 8.22
CA GLU A 85 -9.55 -1.04 9.54
C GLU A 85 -8.45 -2.04 9.88
N TYR A 86 -8.08 -2.90 8.92
CA TYR A 86 -7.01 -3.86 9.12
C TYR A 86 -5.68 -3.19 9.48
N LEU A 87 -5.23 -2.19 8.70
CA LEU A 87 -3.96 -1.50 9.00
C LEU A 87 -4.02 -0.72 10.32
N GLN A 88 -5.10 0.01 10.57
CA GLN A 88 -5.25 0.84 11.78
C GLN A 88 -5.36 0.03 13.07
N SER A 89 -5.92 -1.18 13.01
CA SER A 89 -6.11 -2.05 14.19
C SER A 89 -4.96 -3.01 14.42
N THR A 90 -4.20 -3.36 13.38
CA THR A 90 -3.19 -4.43 13.45
C THR A 90 -1.78 -3.87 13.60
N TYR A 91 -1.47 -2.73 12.97
CA TYR A 91 -0.09 -2.29 12.79
C TYR A 91 0.17 -0.88 13.34
N PRO A 92 1.33 -0.65 13.98
CA PRO A 92 1.73 0.68 14.38
C PRO A 92 2.07 1.55 13.16
N ILE A 93 1.89 2.86 13.32
CA ILE A 93 2.39 3.85 12.35
C ILE A 93 3.91 3.96 12.55
N PHE A 94 4.67 3.64 11.51
CA PHE A 94 6.12 3.82 11.46
C PHE A 94 6.49 5.30 11.34
N THR A 95 5.86 5.99 10.39
CA THR A 95 5.94 7.46 10.24
C THR A 95 4.77 7.97 9.42
N GLU A 96 4.39 9.22 9.62
CA GLU A 96 3.37 9.91 8.84
C GLU A 96 3.79 11.36 8.57
N GLY A 97 3.16 11.99 7.58
CA GLY A 97 3.39 13.39 7.29
C GLY A 97 2.38 13.93 6.29
N GLU A 98 2.67 15.11 5.74
CA GLU A 98 1.81 15.70 4.73
C GLU A 98 1.81 14.81 3.46
N GLY A 99 0.68 14.15 3.22
CA GLY A 99 0.47 13.34 2.02
C GLY A 99 0.82 11.85 2.13
N TYR A 100 1.23 11.35 3.31
CA TYR A 100 1.52 9.92 3.46
C TYR A 100 1.38 9.37 4.89
N ILE A 101 1.14 8.08 4.99
CA ILE A 101 1.25 7.26 6.21
C ILE A 101 2.02 6.00 5.86
N ILE A 102 2.94 5.57 6.72
CA ILE A 102 3.63 4.28 6.64
C ILE A 102 3.29 3.47 7.87
N TYR A 103 2.81 2.24 7.67
CA TYR A 103 2.63 1.25 8.72
C TYR A 103 3.80 0.26 8.72
N GLU A 104 4.22 -0.18 9.90
CA GLU A 104 5.18 -1.28 10.08
C GLU A 104 4.40 -2.59 10.18
N ILE A 105 4.53 -3.47 9.18
CA ILE A 105 3.69 -4.67 9.04
C ILE A 105 4.43 -5.98 9.32
N ARG A 106 5.69 -5.91 9.78
CA ARG A 106 6.51 -7.03 10.23
C ARG A 106 7.21 -6.75 11.56
#